data_AF-A0A916ZN07-F1
#
_entry.id   AF-A0A916ZN07-F1
#
_cell.length_a   1.000
_cell.length_b   1.000
_cell.length_c   1.000
_cell.angle_alpha   90.00
_cell.angle_beta   90.00
_cell.angle_gamma   90.00
#
_symmetry.space_group_name_H-M   'P 1'
#
loop_
_entity.id
_entity.type
_entity.pdbx_description
1 polymer ?
#
loop_
_entity_poly.entity_id
_entity_poly.type
_entity_poly.pdbx_seq_one_letter_code
_entity_poly.pdbx_strand_id
1 'polypeptide(L)'
;MVVTLASKSDLRAIMKKNGWLFNRKIEHKKPESEVYKLTIVGNPNVIKGLMCVEIKREHVYMHLVENAPFNRGKVKMYAGVTGNLIAFACRLSFQRGHDGNVSFLSKTDLIEHYEKTLVAFHFGGRIMIIETKSAIKLINRYFKNLEL
;
A
#
# COMPACT_ATOMS: atom_id res chain seq x y z
N MET A 1 8.30 -1.97 -11.03
CA MET A 1 7.11 -1.09 -10.99
C MET A 1 7.51 0.20 -10.31
N VAL A 2 6.72 1.28 -10.43
CA VAL A 2 7.06 2.59 -9.85
C VAL A 2 5.91 3.07 -8.98
N VAL A 3 6.23 3.50 -7.76
CA VAL A 3 5.27 4.12 -6.84
C VAL A 3 5.49 5.63 -6.84
N THR A 4 4.43 6.41 -7.03
CA THR A 4 4.45 7.88 -7.01
C THR A 4 3.24 8.42 -6.25
N LEU A 5 3.31 9.67 -5.80
CA LEU A 5 2.16 10.35 -5.22
C LEU A 5 1.06 10.51 -6.29
N ALA A 6 -0.19 10.24 -5.91
CA ALA A 6 -1.34 10.46 -6.77
C ALA A 6 -1.64 11.96 -6.85
N SER A 7 -1.74 12.46 -8.08
CA SER A 7 -2.01 13.87 -8.38
C SER A 7 -3.51 14.15 -8.49
N LYS A 8 -3.87 15.43 -8.58
CA LYS A 8 -5.27 15.84 -8.84
C LYS A 8 -5.80 15.31 -10.18
N SER A 9 -4.96 15.12 -11.19
CA SER A 9 -5.40 14.62 -12.50
C SER A 9 -5.75 13.12 -12.47
N ASP A 10 -5.08 12.34 -11.61
CA ASP A 10 -5.32 10.90 -11.44
C ASP A 10 -6.72 10.60 -10.89
N LEU A 11 -7.31 11.54 -10.17
CA LEU A 11 -8.60 11.36 -9.51
C LEU A 11 -9.74 11.06 -10.45
N ARG A 12 -9.66 11.54 -11.69
CA ARG A 12 -10.66 11.26 -12.72
C ARG A 12 -10.65 9.78 -13.11
N ALA A 13 -9.49 9.13 -13.04
CA ALA A 13 -9.34 7.70 -13.24
C ALA A 13 -9.70 6.89 -11.98
N ILE A 14 -9.39 7.43 -10.80
CA ILE A 14 -9.65 6.80 -9.49
C ILE A 14 -11.06 7.16 -8.98
N MET A 15 -12.08 6.59 -9.64
CA MET A 15 -13.48 6.81 -9.25
C MET A 15 -14.24 5.49 -9.15
N LYS A 16 -15.27 5.47 -8.30
CA LYS A 16 -16.23 4.36 -8.21
C LYS A 16 -16.86 3.99 -9.55
N LYS A 17 -17.19 4.99 -10.39
CA LYS A 17 -17.72 4.77 -11.75
C LYS A 17 -16.74 4.01 -12.66
N ASN A 18 -15.44 4.07 -12.37
CA ASN A 18 -14.40 3.32 -13.07
C ASN A 18 -14.05 2.03 -12.34
N GLY A 19 -14.89 1.59 -11.38
CA GLY A 19 -14.74 0.34 -10.65
C GLY A 19 -13.90 0.40 -9.38
N TRP A 20 -13.23 1.52 -9.05
CA TRP A 20 -12.43 1.66 -7.83
C TRP A 20 -13.30 1.63 -6.57
N LEU A 21 -12.86 0.92 -5.52
CA LEU A 21 -13.55 0.93 -4.22
C LEU A 21 -13.13 2.12 -3.37
N PHE A 22 -11.90 2.62 -3.58
CA PHE A 22 -11.40 3.85 -2.99
C PHE A 22 -12.38 5.01 -3.15
N ASN A 23 -12.75 5.62 -2.03
CA ASN A 23 -13.63 6.77 -2.01
C ASN A 23 -12.89 7.97 -1.41
N ARG A 24 -12.34 8.81 -2.29
CA ARG A 24 -11.59 10.00 -1.88
C ARG A 24 -12.41 10.97 -1.02
N LYS A 25 -13.74 11.01 -1.11
CA LYS A 25 -14.56 11.87 -0.25
C LYS A 25 -14.54 11.43 1.22
N ILE A 26 -14.38 10.14 1.46
CA ILE A 26 -14.23 9.57 2.80
C ILE A 26 -12.79 9.81 3.28
N GLU A 27 -11.81 9.60 2.40
CA GLU A 27 -10.39 9.76 2.78
C GLU A 27 -9.94 11.23 2.92
N HIS A 28 -10.52 12.20 2.20
CA HIS A 28 -10.25 13.63 2.43
C HIS A 28 -10.68 14.14 3.80
N LYS A 29 -11.52 13.41 4.54
CA LYS A 29 -11.78 13.72 5.94
C LYS A 29 -10.53 13.53 6.81
N LYS A 30 -9.45 12.98 6.24
CA LYS A 30 -8.11 12.84 6.84
C LYS A 30 -7.12 13.69 6.03
N PRO A 31 -7.03 15.00 6.30
CA PRO A 31 -6.19 15.92 5.53
C PRO A 31 -4.69 15.56 5.58
N GLU A 32 -4.26 14.79 6.58
CA GLU A 32 -2.89 14.32 6.77
C GLU A 32 -2.56 13.04 5.99
N SER A 33 -3.53 12.49 5.23
CA SER A 33 -3.30 11.27 4.45
C SER A 33 -2.73 11.54 3.05
N GLU A 34 -1.74 10.74 2.67
CA GLU A 34 -1.12 10.72 1.36
C GLU A 34 -1.63 9.53 0.55
N VAL A 35 -1.95 9.75 -0.72
CA VAL A 35 -2.39 8.69 -1.64
C VAL A 35 -1.28 8.42 -2.64
N TYR A 36 -0.80 7.18 -2.69
CA TYR A 36 0.21 6.71 -3.63
C TYR A 36 -0.42 5.82 -4.70
N LYS A 37 0.12 5.87 -5.92
CA LYS A 37 -0.25 5.03 -7.06
C LYS A 37 0.92 4.18 -7.51
N LEU A 38 0.62 2.95 -7.92
CA LEU A 38 1.56 2.05 -8.57
C LEU A 38 1.33 2.03 -10.08
N THR A 39 2.39 2.24 -10.85
CA THR A 39 2.39 2.17 -12.31
C THR A 39 3.57 1.31 -12.79
N ILE A 40 3.67 1.10 -14.11
CA ILE A 40 4.81 0.41 -14.72
C ILE A 40 5.70 1.47 -15.38
N VAL A 41 7.01 1.22 -15.40
CA VAL A 41 7.98 2.05 -16.12
C VAL A 41 7.56 2.14 -17.59
N GLY A 42 7.57 3.35 -18.16
CA GLY A 42 7.13 3.58 -19.54
C GLY A 42 5.61 3.63 -19.73
N ASN A 43 4.80 3.38 -18.69
CA ASN A 43 3.34 3.53 -18.76
C ASN A 43 2.75 4.14 -17.46
N PRO A 44 3.01 5.44 -17.21
CA PRO A 44 2.58 6.12 -15.98
C PRO A 44 1.07 6.41 -15.93
N ASN A 45 0.36 6.29 -17.06
CA ASN A 45 -1.07 6.60 -17.16
C ASN A 45 -1.96 5.43 -16.72
N VAL A 46 -1.43 4.21 -16.67
CA VAL A 46 -2.19 3.01 -16.27
C VAL A 46 -1.87 2.65 -14.83
N ILE A 47 -2.76 3.06 -13.92
CA ILE A 47 -2.69 2.77 -12.50
C ILE A 47 -2.97 1.28 -12.27
N LYS A 48 -2.04 0.58 -11.63
CA LYS A 48 -2.14 -0.85 -11.28
C LYS A 48 -2.67 -1.09 -9.87
N GLY A 49 -2.48 -0.14 -8.97
CA GLY A 49 -2.97 -0.16 -7.60
C GLY A 49 -2.80 1.18 -6.91
N LEU A 50 -3.43 1.31 -5.75
CA LEU A 50 -3.42 2.50 -4.91
C LEU A 50 -3.21 2.14 -3.45
N MET A 51 -2.63 3.08 -2.71
CA MET A 51 -2.46 2.98 -1.29
C MET A 51 -2.69 4.35 -0.64
N CYS A 52 -3.42 4.38 0.46
CA CYS A 52 -3.64 5.57 1.28
C CYS A 52 -2.96 5.37 2.62
N VAL A 53 -2.05 6.28 2.98
CA VAL A 53 -1.25 6.20 4.20
C VAL A 53 -1.30 7.52 4.97
N GLU A 54 -1.00 7.45 6.25
CA GLU A 54 -0.81 8.59 7.13
C GLU A 54 0.48 8.38 7.90
N ILE A 55 1.31 9.41 8.01
CA ILE A 55 2.54 9.36 8.79
C ILE A 55 2.18 9.64 10.24
N LYS A 56 2.23 8.62 11.09
CA LYS A 56 2.07 8.76 12.54
C LYS A 56 3.44 8.99 13.17
N ARG A 57 3.43 9.36 14.46
CA ARG A 57 4.66 9.67 15.22
C ARG A 57 5.73 8.57 15.17
N GLU A 58 5.32 7.29 15.18
CA GLU A 58 6.24 6.15 15.34
C GLU A 58 6.11 5.09 14.21
N HIS A 59 5.23 5.31 13.23
CA HIS A 59 4.97 4.36 12.15
C HIS A 59 4.18 5.01 11.00
N VAL A 60 4.13 4.32 9.87
CA VAL A 60 3.18 4.64 8.80
C VAL A 60 1.90 3.85 9.02
N TYR A 61 0.77 4.54 9.13
CA TYR A 61 -0.55 3.89 9.18
C TYR A 61 -1.13 3.75 7.78
N MET A 62 -1.41 2.52 7.34
CA MET A 62 -2.00 2.25 6.03
C MET A 62 -3.52 2.13 6.15
N HIS A 63 -4.22 3.18 5.70
CA HIS A 63 -5.69 3.25 5.69
C HIS A 63 -6.30 2.30 4.66
N LEU A 64 -5.65 2.15 3.51
CA LEU A 64 -6.14 1.33 2.41
C LEU A 64 -4.98 0.88 1.52
N VAL A 65 -5.10 -0.34 0.99
CA VAL A 65 -4.39 -0.77 -0.22
C VAL A 65 -5.36 -1.50 -1.15
N GLU A 66 -5.35 -1.15 -2.43
CA GLU A 66 -6.29 -1.68 -3.43
C GLU A 66 -5.60 -1.94 -4.77
N ASN A 67 -5.95 -3.04 -5.43
CA ASN A 67 -5.58 -3.26 -6.83
C ASN A 67 -6.56 -2.56 -7.77
N ALA A 68 -6.07 -2.18 -8.96
CA ALA A 68 -6.92 -1.66 -10.02
C ALA A 68 -8.06 -2.63 -10.38
N PRO A 69 -9.22 -2.12 -10.84
CA PRO A 69 -10.39 -2.95 -11.13
C PRO A 69 -10.11 -4.15 -12.04
N PHE A 70 -9.31 -3.95 -13.09
CA PHE A 70 -8.91 -5.00 -14.02
C PHE A 70 -7.89 -6.01 -13.44
N ASN A 71 -7.37 -5.78 -12.22
CA ASN A 71 -6.38 -6.62 -11.55
C ASN A 71 -6.87 -7.11 -10.16
N ARG A 72 -8.18 -7.34 -10.03
CA ARG A 72 -8.84 -7.90 -8.84
C ARG A 72 -9.39 -9.29 -9.10
N GLY A 73 -9.59 -10.06 -8.03
CA GLY A 73 -10.16 -11.41 -8.09
C GLY A 73 -9.12 -12.50 -8.29
N LYS A 74 -9.59 -13.66 -8.75
CA LYS A 74 -8.76 -14.87 -8.94
C LYS A 74 -7.81 -14.74 -10.12
N VAL A 75 -8.23 -14.07 -11.18
CA VAL A 75 -7.40 -13.81 -12.37
C VAL A 75 -6.72 -12.45 -12.20
N LYS A 76 -5.44 -12.47 -11.86
CA LYS A 76 -4.62 -11.25 -11.74
C LYS A 76 -3.70 -11.16 -12.95
N MET A 77 -3.85 -10.11 -13.75
CA MET A 77 -2.95 -9.83 -14.87
C MET A 77 -1.54 -9.44 -14.38
N TYR A 78 -1.45 -8.81 -13.21
CA TYR A 78 -0.19 -8.40 -12.58
C TYR A 78 -0.10 -8.93 -11.15
N ALA A 79 0.84 -9.83 -10.92
CA ALA A 79 1.21 -10.27 -9.59
C ALA A 79 1.97 -9.16 -8.84
N GLY A 80 1.93 -9.21 -7.50
CA GLY A 80 2.78 -8.37 -6.65
C GLY A 80 2.38 -6.89 -6.52
N VAL A 81 1.25 -6.43 -7.09
CA VAL A 81 0.81 -5.02 -6.98
C VAL A 81 0.69 -4.57 -5.51
N THR A 82 -0.10 -5.30 -4.71
CA THR A 82 -0.27 -5.03 -3.28
C THR A 82 1.06 -5.09 -2.53
N GLY A 83 1.89 -6.09 -2.82
CA GLY A 83 3.19 -6.24 -2.17
C GLY A 83 4.17 -5.11 -2.47
N ASN A 84 4.21 -4.61 -3.71
CA ASN A 84 5.03 -3.44 -4.08
C ASN A 84 4.59 -2.20 -3.30
N LEU A 85 3.28 -1.97 -3.16
CA LEU A 85 2.74 -0.83 -2.41
C LEU A 85 3.08 -0.93 -0.92
N ILE A 86 2.89 -2.11 -0.32
CA ILE A 86 3.19 -2.31 1.11
C ILE A 86 4.71 -2.22 1.36
N ALA A 87 5.55 -2.77 0.49
CA ALA A 87 6.99 -2.59 0.58
C ALA A 87 7.40 -1.11 0.46
N PHE A 88 6.70 -0.34 -0.37
CA PHE A 88 6.91 1.10 -0.43
C PHE A 88 6.49 1.79 0.87
N ALA A 89 5.38 1.41 1.52
CA ALA A 89 5.01 1.95 2.83
C ALA A 89 6.08 1.67 3.89
N CYS A 90 6.66 0.47 3.87
CA CYS A 90 7.79 0.12 4.74
C CYS A 90 9.00 1.03 4.47
N ARG A 91 9.34 1.25 3.19
CA ARG A 91 10.45 2.15 2.82
C ARG A 91 10.17 3.60 3.24
N LEU A 92 8.95 4.09 3.00
CA LEU A 92 8.51 5.41 3.44
C LEU A 92 8.64 5.54 4.96
N SER A 93 8.29 4.49 5.71
CA SER A 93 8.45 4.46 7.16
C SER A 93 9.92 4.59 7.60
N PHE A 94 10.86 3.90 6.95
CA PHE A 94 12.30 4.12 7.18
C PHE A 94 12.73 5.57 6.87
N GLN A 95 12.28 6.11 5.74
CA GLN A 95 12.59 7.48 5.33
C GLN A 95 12.06 8.56 6.30
N ARG A 96 11.07 8.21 7.14
CA ARG A 96 10.54 9.08 8.19
C ARG A 96 11.14 8.81 9.57
N GLY A 97 12.11 7.89 9.68
CA GLY A 97 12.77 7.55 10.94
C GLY A 97 11.94 6.63 11.85
N HIS A 98 11.07 5.80 11.28
CA HIS A 98 10.16 4.90 12.02
C HIS A 98 10.53 3.41 11.87
N ASP A 99 11.79 3.10 11.54
CA ASP A 99 12.34 1.74 11.45
C ASP A 99 11.54 0.76 10.56
N GLY A 100 10.89 1.29 9.53
CA GLY A 100 10.10 0.50 8.58
C GLY A 100 8.74 0.07 9.09
N ASN A 101 8.35 0.49 10.31
CA ASN A 101 7.12 0.06 10.95
C ASN A 101 5.87 0.54 10.21
N VAL A 102 4.96 -0.39 9.90
CA VAL A 102 3.67 -0.11 9.26
C VAL A 102 2.56 -0.79 10.04
N SER A 103 1.45 -0.10 10.29
CA SER A 103 0.26 -0.73 10.89
C SER A 103 -0.98 -0.52 10.01
N PHE A 104 -1.93 -1.46 10.08
CA PHE A 104 -3.18 -1.38 9.33
C PHE A 104 -4.27 -2.26 9.92
N LEU A 105 -5.52 -1.99 9.53
CA LEU A 105 -6.66 -2.84 9.83
C LEU A 105 -6.90 -3.83 8.68
N SER A 106 -6.79 -5.12 8.96
CA SER A 106 -7.13 -6.18 8.02
C SER A 106 -8.64 -6.47 8.02
N LYS A 107 -9.15 -7.10 6.96
CA LYS A 107 -10.41 -7.84 7.05
C LYS A 107 -10.13 -9.15 7.79
N THR A 108 -11.07 -9.64 8.59
CA THR A 108 -10.88 -10.84 9.41
C THR A 108 -10.36 -12.02 8.57
N ASP A 109 -10.96 -12.27 7.41
CA ASP A 109 -10.58 -13.37 6.51
C ASP A 109 -9.23 -13.18 5.80
N LEU A 110 -8.57 -12.02 5.97
CA LEU A 110 -7.26 -11.72 5.39
C LEU A 110 -6.13 -11.68 6.42
N ILE A 111 -6.41 -11.87 7.71
CA ILE A 111 -5.39 -11.88 8.77
C ILE A 111 -4.33 -12.96 8.46
N GLU A 112 -4.74 -14.22 8.36
CA GLU A 112 -3.82 -15.35 8.09
C GLU A 112 -3.07 -15.16 6.76
N HIS A 113 -3.74 -14.59 5.74
CA HIS A 113 -3.10 -14.27 4.47
C HIS A 113 -1.93 -13.30 4.67
N TYR A 114 -2.11 -12.23 5.45
CA TYR A 114 -1.06 -11.25 5.68
C TYR A 114 0.04 -11.73 6.62
N GLU A 115 -0.27 -12.57 7.60
CA GLU A 115 0.75 -13.26 8.40
C GLU A 115 1.66 -14.09 7.50
N LYS A 116 1.10 -14.91 6.60
CA LYS A 116 1.89 -15.77 5.71
C LYS A 116 2.63 -15.01 4.61
N THR A 117 2.00 -13.99 4.02
CA THR A 117 2.54 -13.34 2.81
C THR A 117 3.43 -12.13 3.10
N LEU A 118 3.16 -11.40 4.19
CA LEU A 118 3.91 -10.21 4.59
C LEU A 118 4.77 -10.45 5.82
N VAL A 119 4.61 -11.59 6.51
CA VAL A 119 5.20 -11.81 7.84
C VAL A 119 4.76 -10.70 8.80
N ALA A 120 3.51 -10.27 8.66
CA ALA A 120 2.90 -9.27 9.53
C ALA A 120 2.50 -9.93 10.85
N PHE A 121 2.75 -9.25 11.97
CA PHE A 121 2.33 -9.63 13.30
C PHE A 121 0.85 -9.25 13.52
N HIS A 122 0.02 -10.22 13.92
CA HIS A 122 -1.35 -9.97 14.35
C HIS A 122 -1.35 -9.50 15.82
N PHE A 123 -1.48 -8.20 16.03
CA PHE A 123 -1.44 -7.62 17.39
C PHE A 123 -2.70 -7.94 18.20
N GLY A 124 -3.85 -8.06 17.52
CA GLY A 124 -5.14 -8.34 18.15
C GLY A 124 -6.30 -7.69 17.41
N GLY A 125 -7.49 -8.28 17.52
CA GLY A 125 -8.67 -7.85 16.78
C GLY A 125 -8.41 -7.88 15.28
N ARG A 126 -8.42 -6.73 14.63
CA ARG A 126 -8.13 -6.59 13.18
C ARG A 126 -6.80 -5.89 12.89
N ILE A 127 -6.00 -5.60 13.92
CA ILE A 127 -4.78 -4.81 13.83
C ILE A 127 -3.63 -5.72 13.38
N MET A 128 -2.98 -5.34 12.29
CA MET A 128 -1.77 -5.96 11.77
C MET A 128 -0.61 -4.98 11.85
N ILE A 129 0.58 -5.49 12.15
CA ILE A 129 1.82 -4.72 12.24
C ILE A 129 2.89 -5.38 11.37
N ILE A 130 3.61 -4.59 10.58
CA ILE A 130 4.83 -5.00 9.91
C ILE A 130 5.97 -4.34 10.66
N GLU A 131 6.76 -5.15 11.35
CA GLU A 131 7.92 -4.70 12.12
C GLU A 131 9.19 -4.68 11.24
N THR A 132 10.24 -4.01 11.72
CA THR A 132 11.51 -3.79 11.02
C THR A 132 12.05 -5.00 10.25
N LYS A 133 12.10 -6.19 10.86
CA LYS A 133 12.61 -7.40 10.19
C LYS A 133 11.76 -7.80 8.97
N SER A 134 10.44 -7.72 9.09
CA SER A 134 9.50 -8.01 8.00
C SER A 134 9.51 -6.91 6.94
N ALA A 135 9.61 -5.65 7.38
CA ALA A 135 9.75 -4.48 6.52
C ALA A 135 11.00 -4.60 5.61
N ILE A 136 12.17 -4.91 6.17
CA ILE A 136 13.41 -5.11 5.40
C ILE A 136 13.25 -6.25 4.39
N LYS A 137 12.66 -7.38 4.79
CA LYS A 137 12.39 -8.51 3.87
C LYS A 137 11.49 -8.10 2.70
N LEU A 138 10.43 -7.33 2.97
CA LEU A 138 9.53 -6.83 1.94
C LEU A 138 10.23 -5.84 1.01
N ILE A 139 10.99 -4.90 1.55
CA ILE A 139 11.76 -3.94 0.74
C ILE A 139 12.74 -4.68 -0.17
N ASN A 140 13.55 -5.58 0.36
CA ASN A 140 14.52 -6.36 -0.42
C ASN A 140 13.87 -7.22 -1.50
N ARG A 141 12.65 -7.73 -1.24
CA ARG A 141 11.89 -8.51 -2.23
C ARG A 141 11.43 -7.69 -3.42
N TYR A 142 11.03 -6.43 -3.22
CA TYR A 142 10.38 -5.60 -4.23
C TYR A 142 11.27 -4.50 -4.81
N PHE A 143 12.29 -4.06 -4.08
CA PHE A 143 13.25 -3.02 -4.46
C PHE A 143 14.67 -3.61 -4.37
N LYS A 144 14.99 -4.53 -5.27
CA LYS A 144 16.37 -5.06 -5.38
C LYS A 144 17.31 -3.89 -5.71
N ASN A 145 18.38 -3.74 -4.93
CA ASN A 145 19.51 -2.80 -5.14
C ASN A 145 19.21 -1.31 -4.92
N LEU A 146 18.56 -0.92 -3.81
CA LEU A 146 18.62 0.46 -3.31
C LEU A 146 19.08 0.47 -1.85
N GLU A 147 20.08 1.28 -1.55
CA GLU A 147 20.45 1.64 -0.18
C GLU A 147 19.27 2.36 0.48
N LEU A 148 18.99 2.02 1.74
CA LEU A 148 17.88 2.54 2.54
C LEU A 148 18.09 4.00 2.93
#